data_AF-A0A5B2TL54-F1
#
_entry.id   AF-A0A5B2TL54-F1
#
_cell.length_a   1.000
_cell.length_b   1.000
_cell.length_c   1.000
_cell.angle_alpha   90.00
_cell.angle_beta   90.00
_cell.angle_gamma   90.00
#
_symmetry.space_group_name_H-M   'P 1'
#
loop_
_entity.id
_entity.type
_entity.pdbx_description
1 polymer ?
#
loop_
_entity_poly.entity_id
_entity_poly.type
_entity_poly.pdbx_seq_one_letter_code
_entity_poly.pdbx_strand_id
1 'polypeptide(L)' 'MAHHWIEKPSDLTLCLSGYPIRLRLRTGREQPYTLEFDGQPDRHYSSLAQAKADALISAAEWDLLIARATAE' A
#
# COMPACT_ATOMS: atom_id res chain seq x y z
N MET A 1 -6.22 35.03 2.19
CA MET A 1 -6.29 33.89 3.13
C MET A 1 -5.08 33.02 2.86
N ALA A 2 -4.19 32.85 3.84
CA ALA A 2 -3.02 31.99 3.68
C ALA A 2 -3.50 30.56 3.48
N HIS A 3 -3.22 29.97 2.32
CA HIS A 3 -3.39 28.54 2.10
C HIS A 3 -2.40 27.85 3.04
N HIS A 4 -2.88 27.36 4.17
CA HIS A 4 -2.11 26.51 5.06
C HIS A 4 -1.92 25.20 4.30
N TRP A 5 -0.84 25.12 3.52
CA TRP A 5 -0.39 23.86 2.96
C TRP A 5 -0.12 22.95 4.16
N ILE A 6 -0.83 21.82 4.22
CA ILE A 6 -0.49 20.76 5.17
C ILE A 6 0.89 20.28 4.71
N GLU A 7 1.92 20.52 5.52
CA GLU A 7 3.22 19.89 5.33
C GLU A 7 2.98 18.39 5.29
N LYS A 8 3.07 17.79 4.10
CA LYS A 8 2.83 16.37 3.93
C LYS A 8 3.98 15.68 4.67
N PRO A 9 3.72 14.89 5.72
CA PRO A 9 4.77 14.08 6.31
C PRO A 9 5.45 13.31 5.17
N SER A 10 6.78 13.30 5.19
CA SER A 10 7.64 12.78 4.12
C SER A 10 7.25 11.38 3.68
N ASP A 11 6.61 10.62 4.57
CA ASP A 11 6.02 9.31 4.31
C ASP A 11 4.55 9.28 4.74
N LEU A 12 3.62 9.46 3.80
CA LEU A 12 2.21 9.14 4.04
C LEU A 12 2.03 7.62 3.88
N THR A 13 1.51 6.95 4.90
CA THR A 13 1.20 5.51 4.85
C THR A 13 -0.31 5.30 4.87
N LEU A 14 -0.81 4.50 3.93
CA LEU A 14 -2.19 4.05 3.85
C LEU A 14 -2.21 2.54 4.14
N CYS A 15 -2.86 2.15 5.23
CA CYS A 15 -3.01 0.75 5.61
C CYS A 15 -4.39 0.24 5.18
N LEU A 16 -4.45 -0.99 4.67
CA LEU A 16 -5.72 -1.68 4.48
C LEU A 16 -6.05 -2.45 5.76
N SER A 17 -7.01 -1.96 6.55
CA SER A 17 -7.38 -2.55 7.84
C SER A 17 -7.76 -4.02 7.70
N GLY A 18 -7.19 -4.87 8.56
CA GLY A 18 -7.40 -6.32 8.52
C GLY A 18 -6.45 -7.09 7.62
N TYR A 19 -5.59 -6.41 6.86
CA TYR A 19 -4.64 -7.03 5.94
C TYR A 19 -3.20 -6.65 6.28
N PRO A 20 -2.21 -7.52 6.00
CA PRO A 20 -0.79 -7.24 6.16
C PRO A 20 -0.22 -6.36 5.03
N ILE A 21 -0.98 -5.35 4.60
CA ILE A 21 -0.73 -4.56 3.37
C ILE A 21 -0.66 -3.06 3.70
N ARG A 22 0.39 -2.40 3.21
CA ARG A 22 0.65 -0.97 3.41
C ARG A 22 1.06 -0.30 2.10
N LEU A 23 0.50 0.88 1.83
CA LEU A 23 0.89 1.75 0.71
C LEU A 23 1.60 2.98 1.24
N ARG A 24 2.87 3.14 0.91
CA ARG A 24 3.69 4.31 1.30
C ARG A 24 3.87 5.26 0.13
N LEU A 25 3.63 6.53 0.38
CA LEU A 25 3.96 7.64 -0.52
C LEU A 25 5.28 8.27 -0.07
N ARG A 26 6.29 8.23 -0.95
CA ARG A 26 7.59 8.89 -0.78
C ARG A 26 7.71 10.01 -1.81
N THR A 27 7.76 11.26 -1.35
CA THR A 27 7.90 12.42 -2.26
C THR A 27 9.33 12.51 -2.81
N GLY A 28 9.50 13.12 -3.99
CA GLY A 28 10.82 13.30 -4.62
C GLY A 28 11.41 12.06 -5.30
N ARG A 29 10.61 11.01 -5.55
CA ARG A 29 11.00 9.80 -6.31
C ARG A 29 10.20 9.68 -7.60
N GLU A 30 10.80 9.07 -8.63
CA GLU A 30 10.13 8.76 -9.90
C GLU A 30 8.96 7.76 -9.70
N GLN A 31 9.13 6.81 -8.79
CA GLN A 31 8.11 5.87 -8.36
C GLN A 31 7.77 6.15 -6.89
N PRO A 32 6.86 7.11 -6.63
CA PRO A 32 6.63 7.60 -5.28
C PRO A 32 5.74 6.66 -4.46
N TYR A 33 5.10 5.65 -5.06
CA TYR A 33 4.22 4.73 -4.35
C TYR A 33 4.90 3.38 -4.15
N THR A 34 4.96 2.90 -2.91
CA THR A 34 5.48 1.59 -2.55
C THR A 34 4.38 0.77 -1.88
N LEU A 35 4.11 -0.42 -2.41
CA LEU A 35 3.23 -1.42 -1.81
C LEU A 35 4.08 -2.42 -1.04
N GLU A 36 3.90 -2.45 0.27
CA GLU A 36 4.50 -3.40 1.19
C GLU A 36 3.44 -4.46 1.54
N PHE A 37 3.80 -5.73 1.42
CA PHE A 37 3.02 -6.87 1.91
C PHE A 37 3.96 -7.71 2.78
N ASP A 38 3.62 -7.93 4.05
CA ASP A 38 4.49 -8.63 5.00
C ASP A 38 4.99 -9.98 4.44
N GLY A 39 6.31 -10.16 4.45
CA GLY A 39 6.96 -11.36 3.95
C GLY A 39 7.10 -11.44 2.42
N GLN A 40 6.66 -10.42 1.68
CA GLN A 40 6.81 -10.32 0.23
C GLN A 40 7.75 -9.18 -0.17
N PRO A 41 8.37 -9.22 -1.36
CA PRO A 41 9.13 -8.10 -1.90
C PRO A 41 8.26 -6.85 -2.09
N ASP A 42 8.85 -5.69 -1.80
CA ASP A 42 8.23 -4.40 -2.06
C ASP A 42 7.97 -4.21 -3.57
N ARG A 43 6.81 -3.64 -3.90
CA ARG A 43 6.47 -3.25 -5.28
C ARG A 43 6.38 -1.73 -5.38
N HIS A 44 6.93 -1.18 -6.46
CA HIS A 44 7.01 0.27 -6.67
C HIS A 44 6.17 0.70 -7.89
N TYR A 45 5.54 1.87 -7.78
CA TYR A 45 4.66 2.39 -8.83
C TYR A 45 4.86 3.90 -8.99
N SER A 46 4.69 4.36 -10.23
CA SER A 46 4.55 5.79 -10.57
C SER A 46 3.12 6.31 -10.39
N SER A 47 2.12 5.42 -10.28
CA SER A 47 0.70 5.75 -10.21
C SER A 47 0.04 5.23 -8.94
N LEU A 48 -0.66 6.13 -8.21
CA LEU A 48 -1.45 5.76 -7.04
C LEU A 48 -2.59 4.80 -7.42
N ALA A 49 -3.18 4.97 -8.60
CA ALA A 49 -4.30 4.13 -9.05
C ALA A 49 -3.83 2.68 -9.24
N GLN A 50 -2.64 2.49 -9.84
CA GLN A 50 -2.05 1.17 -9.98
C GLN A 50 -1.68 0.56 -8.62
N ALA A 51 -1.04 1.34 -7.74
CA ALA A 51 -0.68 0.89 -6.41
C ALA A 51 -1.91 0.47 -5.58
N LYS A 52 -3.03 1.21 -5.70
CA LYS A 52 -4.30 0.85 -5.06
C LYS A 52 -4.94 -0.41 -5.65
N ALA A 53 -4.92 -0.56 -6.97
CA ALA A 53 -5.46 -1.75 -7.62
C ALA A 53 -4.70 -3.00 -7.16
N ASP A 54 -3.38 -2.93 -7.12
CA ASP A 54 -2.56 -4.07 -6.71
C ASP A 54 -2.66 -4.37 -5.20
N ALA A 55 -2.85 -3.33 -4.37
CA ALA A 55 -3.16 -3.53 -2.94
C ALA A 55 -4.46 -4.32 -2.73
N LEU A 56 -5.50 -4.06 -3.51
CA LEU A 56 -6.78 -4.80 -3.44
C LEU A 56 -6.63 -6.23 -3.95
N ILE A 57 -5.83 -6.44 -5.00
CA ILE A 57 -5.53 -7.79 -5.50
C ILE A 57 -4.81 -8.60 -4.41
N SER A 58 -3.77 -8.05 -3.80
CA SER A 58 -3.05 -8.75 -2.74
C SER A 58 -3.87 -8.97 -1.48
N ALA A 59 -4.87 -8.12 -1.21
CA ALA A 59 -5.83 -8.38 -0.15
C ALA A 59 -6.67 -9.64 -0.44
N ALA A 60 -7.15 -9.78 -1.67
CA ALA A 60 -7.88 -10.99 -2.09
C ALA A 60 -6.97 -12.25 -2.08
N GLU A 61 -5.69 -12.11 -2.45
CA GLU A 61 -4.72 -13.20 -2.34
C GLU A 61 -4.52 -13.64 -0.88
N TRP A 62 -4.45 -12.69 0.05
CA TRP A 62 -4.36 -12.96 1.48
C TRP A 62 -5.59 -13.71 2.00
N ASP A 63 -6.79 -13.30 1.59
CA ASP A 63 -8.03 -13.99 1.97
C ASP A 63 -8.01 -15.46 1.52
N LEU A 64 -7.50 -15.75 0.32
CA LEU A 64 -7.32 -17.11 -0.18
C LEU A 64 -6.29 -17.91 0.62
N LEU A 65 -5.17 -17.29 1.00
CA LEU A 65 -4.13 -17.92 1.81
C LEU A 65 -4.66 -18.28 3.21
N ILE A 66 -5.37 -17.37 3.86
CA ILE A 66 -6.00 -17.62 5.16
C ILE A 66 -7.08 -18.70 5.06
N ALA A 67 -7.94 -18.66 4.03
CA ALA A 67 -8.97 -19.67 3.84
C ALA A 67 -8.37 -21.08 3.67
N ARG A 68 -7.22 -21.20 2.98
CA ARG A 68 -6.50 -22.48 2.87
C ARG A 68 -5.91 -22.92 4.19
N ALA A 69 -5.20 -22.03 4.88
CA ALA A 69 -4.54 -22.34 6.16
C ALA A 69 -5.52 -22.68 7.30
N THR A 70 -6.77 -22.22 7.21
CA THR A 70 -7.83 -22.48 8.20
C THR A 70 -8.73 -23.67 7.87
N ALA A 71 -8.62 -24.23 6.66
CA ALA A 71 -9.34 -25.43 6.24
C ALA A 71 -8.56 -26.73 6.49
N GLU A 72 -7.29 -26.62 6.90
CA GLU A 72 -6.40 -27.70 7.35
C GLU A 72 -6.49 -27.91 8.86
#